data_AF-A0A519H2J2-F1
#
_entry.id   AF-A0A519H2J2-F1
#
_cell.length_a   1.000
_cell.length_b   1.000
_cell.length_c   1.000
_cell.angle_alpha   90.00
_cell.angle_beta   90.00
_cell.angle_gamma   90.00
#
_symmetry.space_group_name_H-M   'P 1'
#
loop_
_entity.id
_entity.type
_entity.pdbx_description
1 polymer ?
#
loop_
_entity_poly.entity_id
_entity_poly.type
_entity_poly.pdbx_seq_one_letter_code
_entity_poly.pdbx_strand_id
1 'polypeptide(L)'
;MTSSAPEPHQPVRPSAALAYAVVGFIALLIAGLGVASLLLDADVIGVEGLGAMPGVAGATAATALFAAAVWAAVRAVRPSYVAAAAAAPAAFVGYLGGVWIGALVTGTDLARASAAVGGFATSPFAIVLLLAAFVSAWVAVALVRTRARRPRWPWESDDEP
;
A
#
# COMPACT_ATOMS: atom_id res chain seq x y z
N MET A 1 2.26 -42.43 -28.35
CA MET A 1 1.48 -41.92 -27.21
C MET A 1 2.43 -41.68 -26.05
N THR A 2 3.07 -40.52 -26.01
CA THR A 2 3.84 -40.06 -24.84
C THR A 2 2.98 -39.02 -24.15
N SER A 3 2.34 -39.39 -23.04
CA SER A 3 1.65 -38.46 -22.16
C SER A 3 2.67 -37.47 -21.62
N SER A 4 2.70 -36.26 -22.17
CA SER A 4 3.44 -35.14 -21.60
C SER A 4 2.79 -34.79 -20.27
N ALA A 5 3.47 -35.14 -19.17
CA ALA A 5 3.04 -34.74 -17.84
C ALA A 5 2.76 -33.23 -17.83
N PRO A 6 1.63 -32.76 -17.26
CA PRO A 6 1.31 -31.34 -17.23
C PRO A 6 2.47 -30.59 -16.55
N GLU A 7 3.04 -29.61 -17.25
CA GLU A 7 4.14 -28.81 -16.71
C GLU A 7 3.73 -28.25 -15.34
N PRO A 8 4.57 -28.41 -14.30
CA PRO A 8 4.26 -27.91 -12.98
C PRO A 8 4.05 -26.38 -13.03
N HIS A 9 2.79 -25.95 -12.87
CA HIS A 9 2.42 -24.56 -12.99
C HIS A 9 3.07 -23.70 -11.89
N GLN A 10 3.75 -22.64 -12.29
CA GLN A 10 4.55 -21.82 -11.39
C GLN A 10 3.64 -20.91 -10.52
N PRO A 11 3.72 -21.00 -9.18
CA PRO A 11 2.96 -20.12 -8.29
C PRO A 11 3.41 -18.66 -8.41
N VAL A 12 2.51 -17.71 -8.07
CA VAL A 12 2.82 -16.28 -8.04
C VAL A 12 4.08 -16.03 -7.20
N ARG A 13 5.08 -15.38 -7.83
CA ARG A 13 6.34 -15.03 -7.17
C ARG A 13 6.08 -13.95 -6.11
N PRO A 14 6.74 -14.00 -4.94
CA PRO A 14 6.57 -12.98 -3.89
C PRO A 14 6.82 -11.54 -4.36
N SER A 15 7.72 -11.34 -5.32
CA SER A 15 7.99 -10.02 -5.92
C SER A 15 6.81 -9.48 -6.73
N ALA A 16 6.08 -10.35 -7.45
CA ALA A 16 4.89 -9.95 -8.19
C ALA A 16 3.76 -9.57 -7.23
N ALA A 17 3.56 -10.34 -6.15
CA ALA A 17 2.60 -10.00 -5.10
C ALA A 17 2.91 -8.65 -4.45
N LEU A 18 4.19 -8.37 -4.17
CA LEU A 18 4.63 -7.06 -3.67
C LEU A 18 4.30 -5.94 -4.67
N ALA A 19 4.63 -6.12 -5.94
CA ALA A 19 4.36 -5.12 -6.98
C ALA A 19 2.86 -4.78 -7.06
N TYR A 20 1.98 -5.80 -7.08
CA TYR A 20 0.54 -5.59 -7.07
C TYR A 20 0.05 -4.89 -5.81
N ALA A 21 0.58 -5.23 -4.64
CA ALA A 21 0.22 -4.56 -3.40
C ALA A 21 0.66 -3.10 -3.37
N VAL A 22 1.87 -2.77 -3.86
CA VAL A 22 2.36 -1.39 -3.90
C VAL A 22 1.52 -0.56 -4.88
N VAL A 23 1.27 -1.07 -6.09
CA VAL A 23 0.43 -0.38 -7.08
C VAL A 23 -1.00 -0.22 -6.56
N GLY A 24 -1.58 -1.28 -5.99
CA GLY A 24 -2.91 -1.24 -5.39
C GLY A 24 -3.01 -0.26 -4.22
N PHE A 25 -1.99 -0.20 -3.36
CA PHE A 25 -1.93 0.74 -2.25
C PHE A 25 -1.91 2.18 -2.75
N ILE A 26 -1.04 2.51 -3.69
CA ILE A 26 -0.95 3.87 -4.27
C ILE A 26 -2.27 4.25 -4.95
N ALA A 27 -2.85 3.33 -5.73
CA ALA A 27 -4.11 3.58 -6.43
C ALA A 27 -5.28 3.82 -5.45
N LEU A 28 -5.44 2.94 -4.44
CA LEU A 28 -6.47 3.08 -3.42
C LEU A 28 -6.26 4.31 -2.54
N LEU A 29 -5.01 4.67 -2.24
CA LEU A 29 -4.69 5.86 -1.48
C LEU A 29 -5.09 7.11 -2.26
N ILE A 30 -4.65 7.26 -3.52
CA ILE A 30 -4.98 8.44 -4.34
C ILE A 30 -6.50 8.54 -4.57
N ALA A 31 -7.13 7.44 -5.00
CA ALA A 31 -8.57 7.44 -5.27
C ALA A 31 -9.38 7.66 -3.98
N GLY A 32 -9.03 6.99 -2.89
CA GLY A 32 -9.71 7.11 -1.61
C GLY A 32 -9.57 8.50 -0.99
N LEU A 33 -8.38 9.09 -1.05
CA LEU A 33 -8.15 10.46 -0.59
C LEU A 33 -8.91 11.47 -1.45
N GLY A 34 -8.94 11.29 -2.77
CA GLY A 34 -9.71 12.13 -3.68
C GLY A 34 -11.21 12.07 -3.41
N VAL A 35 -11.78 10.86 -3.26
CA VAL A 35 -13.20 10.69 -2.90
C VAL A 35 -13.50 11.27 -1.52
N ALA A 36 -12.66 11.00 -0.52
CA ALA A 36 -12.83 11.56 0.82
C ALA A 36 -12.78 13.09 0.81
N SER A 37 -11.86 13.69 0.03
CA SER A 37 -11.74 15.14 -0.11
C SER A 37 -13.01 15.76 -0.70
N LEU A 38 -13.57 15.17 -1.75
CA LEU A 38 -14.84 15.61 -2.34
C LEU A 38 -16.04 15.49 -1.39
N LEU A 39 -16.07 14.43 -0.58
CA LEU A 39 -17.15 14.19 0.39
C LEU A 39 -17.07 15.11 1.62
N LEU A 40 -15.84 15.43 2.05
CA LEU A 40 -15.59 16.22 3.24
C LEU A 40 -15.46 17.73 2.94
N ASP A 41 -15.45 18.10 1.67
CA ASP A 41 -15.15 19.46 1.17
C ASP A 41 -13.89 20.03 1.85
N ALA A 42 -12.88 19.17 1.99
CA ALA A 42 -11.68 19.44 2.77
C ALA A 42 -10.43 18.99 2.03
N ASP A 43 -9.39 19.80 2.12
CA ASP A 43 -8.08 19.44 1.60
C ASP A 43 -7.43 18.36 2.46
N VAL A 44 -6.87 17.35 1.78
CA VAL A 44 -6.12 16.24 2.41
C VAL A 44 -4.94 16.76 3.24
N ILE A 45 -4.40 17.93 2.86
CA ILE A 45 -3.40 18.69 3.60
C ILE A 45 -3.95 20.09 3.88
N GLY A 46 -5.00 20.17 4.70
CA GLY A 46 -5.66 21.41 5.10
C GLY A 46 -4.86 22.27 6.09
N VAL A 47 -3.53 22.29 6.02
CA VAL A 47 -2.72 23.21 6.83
C VAL A 47 -2.23 24.34 5.94
N GLU A 48 -2.84 25.52 6.10
CA GLU A 48 -2.39 26.75 5.46
C GLU A 48 -0.88 26.95 5.67
N GLY A 49 -0.11 26.96 4.57
CA GLY A 49 1.32 27.24 4.56
C GLY A 49 2.25 26.02 4.43
N LEU A 50 1.75 24.79 4.54
CA LEU A 50 2.52 23.58 4.18
C LEU A 50 2.22 23.26 2.71
N GLY A 51 3.11 23.63 1.80
CA GLY A 51 2.96 23.35 0.37
C GLY A 51 2.86 21.85 0.05
N ALA A 52 2.87 21.45 -1.24
CA ALA A 52 2.69 20.05 -1.63
C ALA A 52 3.81 19.08 -1.15
N MET A 53 4.99 19.61 -0.79
CA MET A 53 6.20 18.82 -0.53
C MET A 53 6.11 17.85 0.66
N PRO A 54 5.60 18.25 1.85
CA PRO A 54 5.43 17.32 2.97
C PRO A 54 4.45 16.18 2.67
N GLY A 55 3.42 16.43 1.85
CA GLY A 55 2.50 15.40 1.38
C GLY A 55 3.19 14.32 0.55
N VAL A 56 4.00 14.75 -0.42
CA VAL A 56 4.79 13.85 -1.26
C VAL A 56 5.81 13.06 -0.43
N ALA A 57 6.47 13.72 0.53
CA ALA A 57 7.40 13.06 1.45
C ALA A 57 6.67 12.00 2.30
N GLY A 58 5.51 12.34 2.84
CA GLY A 58 4.62 11.42 3.56
C GLY A 58 4.22 10.21 2.74
N ALA A 59 3.68 10.42 1.55
CA ALA A 59 3.23 9.34 0.67
C ALA A 59 4.39 8.42 0.24
N THR A 60 5.57 9.00 -0.02
CA THR A 60 6.76 8.25 -0.41
C THR A 60 7.27 7.38 0.76
N ALA A 61 7.38 7.95 1.96
CA ALA A 61 7.80 7.23 3.16
C ALA A 61 6.78 6.15 3.57
N ALA A 62 5.48 6.45 3.47
CA ALA A 62 4.41 5.47 3.69
C ALA A 62 4.53 4.29 2.74
N THR A 63 4.74 4.55 1.45
CA THR A 63 4.91 3.52 0.42
C THR A 63 6.14 2.66 0.68
N ALA A 64 7.26 3.27 1.09
CA ALA A 64 8.48 2.55 1.41
C ALA A 64 8.32 1.61 2.61
N LEU A 65 7.74 2.10 3.72
CA LEU A 65 7.50 1.26 4.90
C LEU A 65 6.43 0.19 4.67
N PHE A 66 5.38 0.53 3.91
CA PHE A 66 4.39 -0.43 3.45
C PHE A 66 5.05 -1.56 2.66
N ALA A 67 5.87 -1.22 1.65
CA ALA A 67 6.55 -2.20 0.82
C ALA A 67 7.49 -3.08 1.64
N ALA A 68 8.24 -2.51 2.60
CA ALA A 68 9.10 -3.26 3.50
C ALA A 68 8.31 -4.24 4.37
N ALA A 69 7.18 -3.81 4.95
CA ALA A 69 6.32 -4.65 5.77
C ALA A 69 5.68 -5.79 4.97
N VAL A 70 5.15 -5.51 3.77
CA VAL A 70 4.60 -6.53 2.88
C VAL A 70 5.68 -7.50 2.42
N TRP A 71 6.87 -7.00 2.05
CA TRP A 71 8.00 -7.84 1.65
C TRP A 71 8.40 -8.82 2.76
N ALA A 72 8.48 -8.35 4.01
CA ALA A 72 8.74 -9.21 5.16
C ALA A 72 7.62 -10.26 5.34
N ALA A 73 6.35 -9.87 5.21
CA ALA A 73 5.22 -10.77 5.34
C ALA A 73 5.18 -11.87 4.27
N VAL A 74 5.49 -11.53 3.01
CA VAL A 74 5.45 -12.51 1.89
C VAL A 74 6.69 -13.40 1.82
N ARG A 75 7.83 -13.00 2.39
CA ARG A 75 9.03 -13.83 2.49
C ARG A 75 9.04 -14.76 3.71
N ALA A 76 8.18 -14.52 4.68
CA ALA A 76 8.10 -15.37 5.86
C ALA A 76 7.80 -16.83 5.46
N VAL A 77 8.42 -17.79 6.18
CA VAL A 77 8.23 -19.24 5.94
C VAL A 77 6.75 -19.63 6.02
N ARG A 78 5.97 -18.91 6.83
CA ARG A 78 4.51 -19.03 6.92
C ARG A 78 3.87 -17.64 6.77
N PRO A 79 3.45 -17.24 5.56
CA PRO A 79 2.76 -15.97 5.35
C PRO A 79 1.48 -15.91 6.19
N SER A 80 1.36 -14.91 7.05
CA SER A 80 0.22 -14.75 7.97
C SER A 80 -0.54 -13.46 7.67
N TYR A 81 -1.87 -13.52 7.79
CA TYR A 81 -2.71 -12.33 7.65
C TYR A 81 -2.45 -11.31 8.79
N VAL A 82 -1.98 -11.78 9.94
CA VAL A 82 -1.54 -10.91 11.04
C VAL A 82 -0.31 -10.09 10.64
N ALA A 83 0.66 -10.70 9.96
CA ALA A 83 1.81 -9.96 9.42
C ALA A 83 1.39 -8.97 8.33
N ALA A 84 0.38 -9.29 7.52
CA ALA A 84 -0.20 -8.35 6.56
C ALA A 84 -0.84 -7.14 7.27
N ALA A 85 -1.54 -7.37 8.38
CA ALA A 85 -2.17 -6.31 9.16
C ALA A 85 -1.14 -5.30 9.72
N ALA A 86 0.11 -5.73 9.96
CA ALA A 86 1.20 -4.84 10.38
C ALA A 86 1.65 -3.85 9.30
N ALA A 87 1.29 -4.06 8.03
CA ALA A 87 1.61 -3.12 6.94
C ALA A 87 0.83 -1.81 7.05
N ALA A 88 -0.39 -1.83 7.60
CA ALA A 88 -1.21 -0.65 7.82
C ALA A 88 -0.59 0.35 8.83
N PRO A 89 -0.23 -0.07 10.07
CA PRO A 89 0.46 0.83 10.99
C PRO A 89 1.86 1.23 10.49
N ALA A 90 2.56 0.36 9.73
CA ALA A 90 3.84 0.72 9.12
C ALA A 90 3.68 1.85 8.08
N ALA A 91 2.69 1.76 7.19
CA ALA A 91 2.36 2.81 6.23
C ALA A 91 1.97 4.11 6.93
N PHE A 92 1.15 4.01 7.99
CA PHE A 92 0.71 5.17 8.78
C PHE A 92 1.88 5.89 9.45
N VAL A 93 2.76 5.16 10.15
CA VAL A 93 3.98 5.72 10.74
C VAL A 93 4.89 6.33 9.67
N GLY A 94 4.99 5.68 8.50
CA GLY A 94 5.75 6.19 7.36
C GLY A 94 5.20 7.52 6.85
N TYR A 95 3.88 7.64 6.76
CA TYR A 95 3.24 8.89 6.37
C TYR A 95 3.50 10.01 7.38
N LEU A 96 3.23 9.76 8.67
CA LEU A 96 3.45 10.76 9.72
C LEU A 96 4.91 11.19 9.79
N GLY A 97 5.84 10.23 9.77
CA GLY A 97 7.27 10.50 9.79
C GLY A 97 7.72 11.26 8.53
N GLY A 98 7.22 10.89 7.36
CA GLY A 98 7.54 11.55 6.09
C GLY A 98 7.03 12.99 6.03
N VAL A 99 5.80 13.24 6.50
CA VAL A 99 5.24 14.60 6.62
C VAL A 99 6.05 15.42 7.62
N TRP A 100 6.37 14.86 8.78
CA TRP A 100 7.12 15.56 9.83
C TRP A 100 8.53 15.94 9.35
N ILE A 101 9.28 14.98 8.80
CA ILE A 101 10.62 15.22 8.26
C ILE A 101 10.55 16.19 7.09
N GLY A 102 9.59 16.00 6.16
CA GLY A 102 9.39 16.89 5.02
C GLY A 102 9.13 18.32 5.45
N ALA A 103 8.26 18.54 6.44
CA ALA A 103 7.97 19.86 7.00
C ALA A 103 9.22 20.52 7.60
N LEU A 104 10.01 19.78 8.39
CA LEU A 104 11.26 20.29 8.98
C LEU A 104 12.29 20.66 7.93
N VAL A 105 12.45 19.83 6.88
CA VAL A 105 13.37 20.11 5.77
C VAL A 105 12.97 21.38 5.00
N THR A 106 11.66 21.66 4.89
CA THR A 106 11.16 22.91 4.29
C THR A 106 11.27 24.14 5.20
N GLY A 107 11.84 24.00 6.41
CA GLY A 107 12.05 25.11 7.35
C GLY A 107 10.82 25.44 8.21
N THR A 108 9.85 24.53 8.30
CA THR A 108 8.67 24.71 9.18
C THR A 108 9.06 24.54 10.65
N ASP A 109 8.52 25.38 11.53
CA ASP A 109 8.67 25.26 12.98
C ASP A 109 8.17 23.88 13.47
N LEU A 110 8.92 23.28 14.41
CA LEU A 110 8.60 22.01 15.06
C LEU A 110 7.17 21.96 15.62
N ALA A 111 6.67 23.07 16.18
CA ALA A 111 5.32 23.15 16.71
C ALA A 111 4.27 22.99 15.61
N ARG A 112 4.48 23.65 14.45
CA ARG A 112 3.58 23.57 13.29
C ARG A 112 3.65 22.21 12.61
N ALA A 113 4.85 21.65 12.46
CA ALA A 113 5.03 20.30 11.94
C ALA A 113 4.32 19.25 12.80
N SER A 114 4.41 19.38 14.13
CA SER A 114 3.74 18.46 15.07
C SER A 114 2.22 18.63 15.06
N ALA A 115 1.72 19.86 14.95
CA ALA A 115 0.30 20.14 14.81
C ALA A 115 -0.28 19.54 13.51
N ALA A 116 0.44 19.66 12.40
CA ALA A 116 0.03 19.08 11.12
C ALA A 116 -0.07 17.55 11.18
N VAL A 117 0.96 16.90 11.75
CA VAL A 117 0.98 15.45 11.97
C VAL A 117 -0.17 15.01 12.89
N GLY A 118 -0.39 15.74 13.99
CA GLY A 118 -1.49 15.48 14.92
C GLY A 118 -2.86 15.63 14.28
N GLY A 119 -3.06 16.68 13.46
CA GLY A 119 -4.30 16.91 12.73
C GLY A 119 -4.58 15.82 11.70
N PHE A 120 -3.57 15.37 10.95
CA PHE A 120 -3.75 14.24 10.05
C PHE A 120 -4.07 12.94 10.80
N ALA A 121 -3.36 12.67 11.90
CA ALA A 121 -3.53 11.44 12.67
C ALA A 121 -4.95 11.25 13.23
N THR A 122 -5.66 12.34 13.52
CA THR A 122 -7.05 12.32 14.00
C THR A 122 -8.08 12.53 12.87
N SER A 123 -7.63 12.69 11.62
CA SER A 123 -8.50 12.96 10.49
C SER A 123 -9.15 11.68 9.91
N PRO A 124 -10.30 11.80 9.22
CA PRO A 124 -10.86 10.70 8.43
C PRO A 124 -9.90 10.17 7.34
N PHE A 125 -8.98 11.02 6.84
CA PHE A 125 -7.99 10.62 5.85
C PHE A 125 -7.00 9.56 6.37
N ALA A 126 -6.71 9.54 7.67
CA ALA A 126 -5.91 8.48 8.29
C ALA A 126 -6.60 7.10 8.16
N ILE A 127 -7.93 7.06 8.27
CA ILE A 127 -8.71 5.83 8.10
C ILE A 127 -8.58 5.32 6.66
N VAL A 128 -8.68 6.21 5.68
CA VAL A 128 -8.50 5.86 4.26
C VAL A 128 -7.12 5.24 4.02
N LEU A 129 -6.07 5.85 4.54
CA LEU A 129 -4.71 5.33 4.44
C LEU A 129 -4.58 3.93 5.04
N LEU A 130 -5.08 3.75 6.27
CA LEU A 130 -5.04 2.48 6.97
C LEU A 130 -5.79 1.38 6.21
N LEU A 131 -6.98 1.68 5.69
CA LEU A 131 -7.79 0.74 4.92
C LEU A 131 -7.13 0.39 3.59
N ALA A 132 -6.60 1.37 2.86
CA ALA A 132 -5.89 1.15 1.60
C ALA A 132 -4.68 0.24 1.80
N ALA A 133 -3.88 0.48 2.84
CA ALA A 133 -2.73 -0.36 3.19
C ALA A 133 -3.18 -1.76 3.61
N PHE A 134 -4.19 -1.87 4.48
CA PHE A 134 -4.69 -3.15 4.96
C PHE A 134 -5.20 -4.04 3.81
N VAL A 135 -6.07 -3.50 2.95
CA VAL A 135 -6.64 -4.23 1.81
C VAL A 135 -5.53 -4.70 0.85
N SER A 136 -4.59 -3.81 0.53
CA SER A 136 -3.50 -4.13 -0.40
C SER A 136 -2.55 -5.20 0.14
N ALA A 137 -2.18 -5.11 1.43
CA ALA A 137 -1.35 -6.11 2.09
C ALA A 137 -2.05 -7.46 2.21
N TRP A 138 -3.35 -7.45 2.54
CA TRP A 138 -4.16 -8.67 2.62
C TRP A 138 -4.20 -9.40 1.27
N VAL A 139 -4.42 -8.66 0.18
CA VAL A 139 -4.42 -9.21 -1.18
C VAL A 139 -3.06 -9.81 -1.54
N ALA A 140 -1.95 -9.15 -1.23
CA ALA A 140 -0.61 -9.71 -1.45
C ALA A 140 -0.40 -11.05 -0.72
N VAL A 141 -0.75 -11.11 0.56
CA VAL A 141 -0.63 -12.36 1.33
C VAL A 141 -1.58 -13.43 0.82
N ALA A 142 -2.80 -13.07 0.42
CA ALA A 142 -3.75 -13.99 -0.19
C ALA A 142 -3.19 -14.61 -1.48
N LEU A 143 -2.59 -13.81 -2.37
CA LEU A 143 -1.97 -14.29 -3.62
C LEU A 143 -0.88 -15.34 -3.37
N VAL A 144 0.00 -15.09 -2.38
CA VAL A 144 1.10 -16.01 -2.03
C VAL A 144 0.57 -17.25 -1.32
N ARG A 145 -0.35 -17.08 -0.37
CA ARG A 145 -0.86 -18.18 0.46
C ARG A 145 -1.77 -19.14 -0.31
N THR A 146 -2.59 -18.63 -1.22
CA THR A 146 -3.50 -19.45 -2.04
C THR A 146 -2.82 -20.11 -3.23
N ARG A 147 -1.54 -19.78 -3.48
CA ARG A 147 -0.83 -20.15 -4.72
C ARG A 147 -1.68 -19.80 -5.94
N ALA A 148 -2.22 -18.58 -5.95
CA ALA A 148 -3.09 -18.10 -7.01
C ALA A 148 -2.43 -18.39 -8.36
N ARG A 149 -3.18 -18.99 -9.27
CA ARG A 149 -2.69 -19.35 -10.60
C ARG A 149 -2.73 -18.10 -11.48
N ARG A 150 -1.84 -18.04 -12.48
CA ARG A 150 -1.99 -17.05 -13.55
C ARG A 150 -3.39 -17.25 -14.16
N PRO A 151 -4.24 -16.20 -14.23
CA PRO A 151 -5.52 -16.31 -14.91
C PRO A 151 -5.22 -16.73 -16.35
N ARG A 152 -5.80 -17.87 -16.76
CA ARG A 152 -5.77 -18.31 -18.14
C ARG A 152 -7.11 -18.01 -18.73
N TRP A 153 -7.11 -17.32 -19.85
CA TRP A 153 -8.35 -17.07 -20.56
C TRP A 153 -8.71 -18.27 -21.45
N PRO A 154 -9.99 -18.55 -21.67
CA PRO A 154 -10.41 -19.72 -22.46
C PRO A 154 -9.82 -19.76 -23.89
N TRP A 155 -9.46 -18.60 -24.43
CA TRP A 155 -8.84 -18.47 -25.75
C TRP A 155 -7.30 -18.58 -25.73
N GLU A 156 -6.66 -18.73 -24.56
CA GLU A 156 -5.20 -18.93 -24.43
C GLU A 156 -4.80 -20.42 -24.44
N SER A 157 -5.77 -21.33 -24.36
CA SER A 157 -5.55 -22.73 -24.71
C SER A 157 -5.62 -22.83 -26.23
N ASP A 158 -4.46 -23.01 -26.87
CA ASP A 158 -4.41 -23.49 -28.25
C ASP A 158 -5.24 -24.77 -28.31
N ASP A 159 -6.25 -24.78 -29.18
CA ASP A 159 -7.23 -25.85 -29.35
C ASP A 159 -6.55 -27.23 -29.38
N GLU A 160 -6.59 -27.97 -28.26
CA GLU A 160 -6.35 -29.41 -28.24
C GLU A 160 -7.73 -30.10 -28.29
N PRO A 161 -8.12 -30.69 -29.44
CA PRO A 161 -9.35 -31.46 -29.57
C PRO A 161 -9.33 -32.77 -28.78
#